data_AF-A0A6N1Y891-F1
#
_entry.id   AF-A0A6N1Y891-F1
#
_cell.length_a   1.000
_cell.length_b   1.000
_cell.length_c   1.000
_cell.angle_alpha   90.00
_cell.angle_beta   90.00
_cell.angle_gamma   90.00
#
_symmetry.space_group_name_H-M   'P 1'
#
loop_
_entity.id
_entity.type
_entity.pdbx_description
1 polymer ?
#
loop_
_entity_poly.entity_id
_entity_poly.type
_entity_poly.pdbx_seq_one_letter_code
_entity_poly.pdbx_strand_id
1 'polypeptide(L)'
;MFILSTPLKQQSGVVLVISLVMLLLLTLIGVTSVQTTSLEEKMAGNMRDQNMAFQSAEAGLRAGEQRIEQIWNNGAGSIQTFCNGTSGVFYKAATANVCDGACTAPSCPAPSAGDSSTWTTASKSVVAVTGNTQVASEPRYYITYISNIPDIAGVAPPELSFMITARGTGGQNNTQVILRSYYGGKTKFQP
;
A
#
# COMPACT_ATOMS: atom_id res chain seq x y z
N MET A 1 -54.03 21.41 79.75
CA MET A 1 -54.08 21.22 78.29
C MET A 1 -52.65 21.33 77.79
N PHE A 2 -52.00 20.19 77.52
CA PHE A 2 -50.58 20.13 77.14
C PHE A 2 -50.43 20.41 75.64
N ILE A 3 -49.60 21.38 75.27
CA ILE A 3 -49.21 21.65 73.89
C ILE A 3 -47.78 21.12 73.72
N LEU A 4 -47.63 19.96 73.08
CA LEU A 4 -46.32 19.48 72.63
C LEU A 4 -45.95 20.22 71.35
N SER A 5 -44.95 21.11 71.43
CA SER A 5 -44.32 21.72 70.26
C SER A 5 -43.23 20.77 69.75
N THR A 6 -43.45 20.11 68.61
CA THR A 6 -42.42 19.31 67.93
C THR A 6 -41.45 20.24 67.18
N PRO A 7 -40.13 20.17 67.42
CA PRO A 7 -39.18 21.00 66.69
C PRO A 7 -39.11 20.54 65.22
N LEU A 8 -39.38 21.45 64.30
CA LEU A 8 -39.16 21.24 62.86
C LEU A 8 -37.66 21.00 62.63
N LYS A 9 -37.34 19.76 62.28
CA LYS A 9 -35.97 19.29 61.98
C LYS A 9 -35.43 20.09 60.79
N GLN A 10 -34.43 20.94 61.02
CA GLN A 10 -33.76 21.70 59.96
C GLN A 10 -33.07 20.71 59.00
N GLN A 11 -33.60 20.59 57.79
CA GLN A 11 -32.93 19.84 56.71
C GLN A 11 -31.69 20.62 56.27
N SER A 12 -30.52 20.03 56.50
CA SER A 12 -29.24 20.51 56.00
C SER A 12 -29.20 20.39 54.47
N GLY A 13 -28.99 21.51 53.79
CA GLY A 13 -28.95 21.68 52.32
C GLY A 13 -27.77 21.02 51.59
N VAL A 14 -27.34 19.83 52.04
CA VAL A 14 -26.21 19.06 51.48
C VAL A 14 -26.60 18.30 50.20
N VAL A 15 -27.89 18.02 49.99
CA VAL A 15 -28.38 17.25 48.82
C VAL A 15 -27.97 17.88 47.49
N LEU A 16 -28.06 19.21 47.37
CA LEU A 16 -27.68 19.92 46.15
C LEU A 16 -26.20 19.72 45.81
N VAL A 17 -25.32 19.81 46.81
CA VAL A 17 -23.87 19.64 46.64
C VAL A 17 -23.54 18.22 46.18
N ILE A 18 -24.15 17.20 46.79
CA ILE A 18 -23.95 15.80 46.40
C ILE A 18 -24.45 15.57 44.96
N SER A 19 -25.61 16.13 44.60
CA SER A 19 -26.16 15.99 43.24
C SER A 19 -25.26 16.62 42.18
N LEU A 20 -24.65 17.78 42.47
CA LEU A 20 -23.73 18.45 41.56
C LEU A 20 -22.44 17.64 41.39
N VAL A 21 -21.88 17.12 42.48
CA VAL A 21 -20.67 16.27 42.43
C VAL A 21 -20.95 15.00 41.63
N MET A 22 -22.08 14.32 41.88
CA MET A 22 -22.44 13.12 41.12
C MET A 22 -22.64 13.42 39.63
N LEU A 23 -23.33 14.51 39.30
CA LEU A 23 -23.50 14.93 37.91
C LEU A 23 -22.15 15.21 37.26
N LEU A 24 -21.26 15.92 37.94
CA LEU A 24 -19.91 16.21 37.45
C LEU A 24 -19.11 14.92 37.19
N LEU A 25 -19.15 13.95 38.11
CA LEU A 25 -18.48 12.66 37.92
C LEU A 25 -19.03 11.89 36.72
N LEU A 26 -20.36 11.83 36.57
CA LEU A 26 -20.99 11.18 35.41
C LEU A 26 -20.60 11.86 34.09
N THR A 27 -20.53 13.19 34.06
CA THR A 27 -20.11 13.93 32.86
C THR A 27 -18.65 13.64 32.50
N LEU A 28 -17.74 13.57 33.47
CA LEU A 28 -16.33 13.25 33.21
C LEU A 28 -16.15 11.85 32.64
N ILE A 29 -16.87 10.85 33.19
CA ILE A 29 -16.84 9.48 32.68
C ILE A 29 -17.45 9.41 31.27
N GLY A 30 -18.54 10.14 31.04
CA GLY A 30 -19.17 10.23 29.72
C GLY A 30 -18.24 10.85 28.66
N VAL A 31 -17.60 11.99 28.99
CA VAL A 31 -16.69 12.68 28.07
C VAL A 31 -15.46 11.83 27.76
N THR A 32 -14.84 11.20 28.76
CA THR A 32 -13.66 10.35 28.54
C THR A 32 -13.98 9.13 27.67
N SER A 33 -15.16 8.54 27.84
CA SER A 33 -15.63 7.41 27.02
C SER A 33 -15.79 7.82 25.54
N VAL A 34 -16.42 8.98 25.28
CA VAL A 34 -16.56 9.51 23.91
C VAL A 34 -15.20 9.83 23.28
N GLN A 35 -14.25 10.36 24.06
CA GLN A 35 -12.89 10.64 23.56
C GLN A 35 -12.17 9.35 23.15
N THR A 36 -12.24 8.28 23.95
CA THR A 36 -11.62 7.00 23.62
C THR A 36 -12.24 6.39 22.36
N THR A 37 -13.58 6.35 22.27
CA THR A 37 -14.27 5.85 21.07
C THR A 37 -13.88 6.65 19.82
N SER A 38 -13.74 7.97 19.94
CA SER A 38 -13.33 8.82 18.82
C SER A 38 -11.90 8.51 18.34
N LEU A 39 -10.99 8.13 19.25
CA LEU A 39 -9.64 7.71 18.90
C LEU A 39 -9.64 6.34 18.23
N GLU A 40 -10.41 5.39 18.77
CA GLU A 40 -10.57 4.05 18.18
C GLU A 40 -11.15 4.11 16.77
N GLU A 41 -12.14 4.96 16.52
CA GLU A 41 -12.71 5.17 15.18
C GLU A 41 -11.66 5.71 14.20
N LYS A 42 -10.86 6.70 14.60
CA LYS A 42 -9.77 7.24 13.78
C LYS A 42 -8.71 6.19 13.47
N MET A 43 -8.33 5.38 14.46
CA MET A 43 -7.39 4.28 14.27
C MET A 43 -7.95 3.21 13.33
N ALA A 44 -9.23 2.83 13.49
CA ALA A 44 -9.92 1.88 12.62
C ALA A 44 -10.03 2.41 11.18
N GLY A 45 -10.32 3.71 11.01
CA GLY A 45 -10.33 4.37 9.71
C GLY A 45 -8.96 4.33 9.03
N ASN A 46 -7.89 4.70 9.74
CA ASN A 46 -6.53 4.65 9.19
C ASN A 46 -6.08 3.21 8.87
N MET A 47 -6.38 2.24 9.73
CA MET A 47 -6.07 0.82 9.47
C MET A 47 -6.81 0.30 8.23
N ARG A 48 -8.09 0.64 8.08
CA ARG A 48 -8.88 0.26 6.90
C ARG A 48 -8.29 0.86 5.62
N ASP A 49 -7.92 2.13 5.66
CA ASP A 49 -7.35 2.83 4.51
C ASP A 49 -5.97 2.27 4.10
N GLN A 50 -5.12 1.95 5.09
CA GLN A 50 -3.84 1.28 4.84
C GLN A 50 -4.02 -0.13 4.26
N ASN A 51 -4.97 -0.92 4.79
CA ASN A 51 -5.26 -2.25 4.26
C ASN A 51 -5.76 -2.18 2.81
N MET A 52 -6.60 -1.19 2.48
CA MET A 52 -7.05 -0.96 1.12
C MET A 52 -5.89 -0.60 0.18
N ALA A 53 -4.97 0.27 0.62
CA ALA A 53 -3.77 0.60 -0.13
C ALA A 53 -2.88 -0.62 -0.37
N PHE A 54 -2.76 -1.51 0.62
CA PHE A 54 -2.01 -2.77 0.52
C PHE A 54 -2.63 -3.71 -0.52
N GLN A 55 -3.95 -3.95 -0.45
CA GLN A 55 -4.67 -4.78 -1.44
C GLN A 55 -4.56 -4.22 -2.85
N SER A 56 -4.64 -2.89 -3.00
CA SER A 56 -4.42 -2.20 -4.27
C SER A 56 -3.00 -2.45 -4.79
N ALA A 57 -1.98 -2.33 -3.93
CA ALA A 57 -0.60 -2.59 -4.31
C ALA A 57 -0.39 -4.06 -4.73
N GLU A 58 -1.04 -5.01 -4.05
CA GLU A 58 -1.00 -6.43 -4.39
C GLU A 58 -1.64 -6.72 -5.75
N ALA A 59 -2.77 -6.08 -6.07
CA ALA A 59 -3.36 -6.16 -7.40
C ALA A 59 -2.40 -5.64 -8.48
N GLY A 60 -1.67 -4.56 -8.20
CA GLY A 60 -0.60 -4.05 -9.06
C GLY A 60 0.56 -5.04 -9.25
N LEU A 61 0.98 -5.74 -8.19
CA LEU A 61 2.01 -6.78 -8.28
C LEU A 61 1.55 -7.93 -9.17
N ARG A 62 0.34 -8.45 -8.95
CA ARG A 62 -0.22 -9.55 -9.74
C ARG A 62 -0.33 -9.19 -11.22
N ALA A 63 -0.74 -7.96 -11.55
CA ALA A 63 -0.75 -7.46 -12.93
C ALA A 63 0.66 -7.42 -13.54
N GLY A 64 1.68 -7.07 -12.75
CA GLY A 64 3.08 -7.15 -13.13
C GLY A 64 3.54 -8.58 -13.45
N GLU A 65 3.16 -9.55 -12.62
CA GLU A 65 3.49 -10.97 -12.83
C GLU A 65 2.85 -11.49 -14.13
N GLN A 66 1.55 -11.23 -14.33
CA GLN A 66 0.84 -11.57 -15.57
C GLN A 66 1.49 -10.93 -16.79
N ARG A 67 1.98 -9.69 -16.66
CA ARG A 67 2.68 -9.00 -17.74
C ARG A 67 4.01 -9.68 -18.08
N ILE A 68 4.75 -10.17 -17.10
CA ILE A 68 5.97 -10.96 -17.32
C ILE A 68 5.64 -12.26 -18.05
N GLU A 69 4.60 -12.98 -17.62
CA GLU A 69 4.14 -14.21 -18.28
C GLU A 69 3.74 -13.97 -19.73
N GLN A 70 3.04 -12.87 -20.03
CA GLN A 70 2.70 -12.48 -21.40
C GLN A 70 3.96 -12.19 -22.24
N ILE A 71 4.93 -11.45 -21.70
CA ILE A 71 6.18 -11.15 -22.40
C ILE A 71 6.92 -12.47 -22.73
N TRP A 72 6.91 -13.42 -21.79
CA TRP A 72 7.53 -14.72 -21.97
C TRP A 72 6.82 -15.56 -23.05
N ASN A 73 5.50 -15.70 -22.96
CA ASN A 73 4.70 -16.51 -23.89
C ASN A 73 4.74 -15.98 -25.33
N ASN A 74 4.94 -14.67 -25.51
CA ASN A 74 5.07 -14.04 -26.82
C ASN A 74 6.47 -14.18 -27.45
N GLY A 75 7.37 -14.98 -26.87
CA GLY A 75 8.74 -15.17 -27.38
C GLY A 75 9.64 -13.94 -27.20
N ALA A 76 9.17 -12.93 -26.45
CA ALA A 76 9.89 -11.68 -26.17
C ALA A 76 10.67 -11.75 -24.84
N GLY A 77 10.89 -12.94 -24.27
CA GLY A 77 11.67 -13.19 -23.06
C GLY A 77 13.18 -13.01 -23.22
N SER A 78 13.62 -12.11 -24.09
CA SER A 78 15.04 -11.73 -24.20
C SER A 78 15.30 -10.45 -23.40
N ILE A 79 16.53 -10.30 -22.89
CA ILE A 79 17.02 -9.10 -22.22
C ILE A 79 16.70 -7.82 -23.02
N GLN A 80 16.64 -7.92 -24.35
CA GLN A 80 16.40 -6.82 -25.28
C GLN A 80 14.99 -6.21 -25.17
N THR A 81 13.98 -6.96 -24.73
CA THR A 81 12.63 -6.41 -24.49
C THR A 81 12.61 -5.44 -23.31
N PHE A 82 13.46 -5.68 -22.31
CA PHE A 82 13.62 -4.83 -21.12
C PHE A 82 14.47 -3.59 -21.37
N CYS A 83 14.93 -3.45 -22.62
CA CYS A 83 15.82 -2.43 -23.12
C CYS A 83 15.14 -1.49 -24.15
N ASN A 84 13.99 -1.88 -24.72
CA ASN A 84 13.33 -1.19 -25.84
C ASN A 84 12.33 -0.09 -25.41
N GLY A 85 12.56 0.57 -24.26
CA GLY A 85 11.71 1.68 -23.79
C GLY A 85 10.23 1.34 -23.59
N THR A 86 9.89 0.06 -23.43
CA THR A 86 8.50 -0.36 -23.17
C THR A 86 8.07 0.20 -21.82
N SER A 87 6.93 0.89 -21.79
CA SER A 87 6.43 1.55 -20.58
C SER A 87 6.31 0.56 -19.42
N GLY A 88 6.86 0.92 -18.26
CA GLY A 88 6.82 0.11 -17.05
C GLY A 88 7.74 -1.12 -17.06
N VAL A 89 8.67 -1.25 -18.01
CA VAL A 89 9.62 -2.37 -18.08
C VAL A 89 11.05 -1.83 -18.22
N PHE A 90 11.94 -2.23 -17.31
CA PHE A 90 13.29 -1.69 -17.20
C PHE A 90 14.35 -2.75 -16.96
N TYR A 91 15.58 -2.41 -17.31
CA TYR A 91 16.78 -3.17 -17.01
C TYR A 91 17.53 -2.55 -15.81
N LYS A 92 17.95 -3.35 -14.82
CA LYS A 92 18.77 -2.87 -13.71
C LYS A 92 20.25 -2.92 -14.08
N ALA A 93 20.82 -1.79 -14.51
CA ALA A 93 22.27 -1.68 -14.69
C ALA A 93 22.98 -1.50 -13.32
N ALA A 94 24.05 -2.27 -13.07
CA ALA A 94 24.84 -2.21 -11.83
C ALA A 94 25.84 -1.04 -11.77
N THR A 95 26.11 -0.42 -12.92
CA THR A 95 26.94 0.78 -13.08
C THR A 95 26.22 1.70 -14.06
N ALA A 96 26.23 3.01 -13.79
CA ALA A 96 25.70 3.99 -14.73
C ALA A 96 26.41 3.79 -16.09
N ASN A 97 25.61 3.53 -17.12
CA ASN A 97 26.02 3.37 -18.52
C ASN A 97 26.86 2.13 -18.85
N VAL A 98 26.24 0.95 -18.92
CA VAL A 98 26.43 0.14 -20.14
C VAL A 98 25.16 -0.63 -20.48
N CYS A 99 24.48 -0.14 -21.51
CA CYS A 99 23.66 -0.95 -22.39
C CYS A 99 24.53 -1.20 -23.63
N ASP A 100 25.38 -2.23 -23.62
CA ASP A 100 26.36 -2.40 -24.70
C ASP A 100 25.73 -3.08 -25.93
N GLY A 101 25.01 -2.28 -26.72
CA GLY A 101 24.83 -2.57 -28.13
C GLY A 101 23.50 -2.24 -28.81
N ALA A 102 22.39 -1.97 -28.08
CA ALA A 102 21.12 -1.56 -28.71
C ALA A 102 20.09 -0.89 -27.77
N CYS A 103 20.53 0.02 -26.90
CA CYS A 103 19.65 0.96 -26.19
C CYS A 103 20.05 2.40 -26.52
N THR A 104 19.53 2.94 -27.62
CA THR A 104 19.68 4.37 -27.96
C THR A 104 18.45 5.16 -27.52
N ALA A 105 18.64 5.79 -26.36
CA ALA A 105 17.99 6.97 -25.78
C ALA A 105 16.60 6.87 -25.09
N PRO A 106 16.49 7.33 -23.82
CA PRO A 106 17.55 7.67 -22.86
C PRO A 106 17.84 6.48 -21.94
N SER A 107 19.10 6.35 -21.51
CA SER A 107 19.57 5.61 -20.31
C SER A 107 18.44 4.98 -19.47
N CYS A 108 18.37 3.65 -19.38
CA CYS A 108 17.28 2.96 -18.68
C CYS A 108 17.68 2.43 -17.29
N PRO A 109 18.07 3.26 -16.30
CA PRO A 109 18.01 2.81 -14.91
C PRO A 109 16.53 2.67 -14.53
N ALA A 110 16.19 1.58 -13.85
CA ALA A 110 14.85 1.42 -13.28
C ALA A 110 14.47 2.66 -12.44
N PRO A 111 13.24 3.18 -12.57
CA PRO A 111 12.83 4.35 -11.82
C PRO A 111 12.86 4.07 -10.31
N SER A 112 13.16 5.10 -9.53
CA SER A 112 13.12 5.00 -8.07
C SER A 112 11.68 5.00 -7.58
N ALA A 113 11.34 4.08 -6.69
CA ALA A 113 10.03 4.04 -6.04
C ALA A 113 9.77 5.29 -5.18
N GLY A 114 10.83 5.96 -4.72
CA GLY A 114 10.73 7.20 -3.91
C GLY A 114 10.52 8.47 -4.74
N ASP A 115 10.67 8.42 -6.07
CA ASP A 115 10.39 9.55 -6.96
C ASP A 115 8.90 9.55 -7.32
N SER A 116 8.20 10.63 -7.02
CA SER A 116 6.77 10.77 -7.29
C SER A 116 6.44 10.69 -8.79
N SER A 117 7.37 11.13 -9.65
CA SER A 117 7.17 11.11 -11.10
C SER A 117 7.13 9.69 -11.67
N THR A 118 7.69 8.70 -10.97
CA THR A 118 7.57 7.27 -11.31
C THR A 118 6.12 6.84 -11.41
N TRP A 119 5.27 7.36 -10.54
CA TRP A 119 3.89 6.93 -10.37
C TRP A 119 2.87 7.82 -11.08
N THR A 120 3.32 8.86 -11.77
CA THR A 120 2.47 9.75 -12.58
C THR A 120 2.79 9.65 -14.07
N THR A 121 4.03 9.30 -14.41
CA THR A 121 4.49 9.23 -15.80
C THR A 121 4.23 7.85 -16.41
N ALA A 122 3.46 7.78 -17.51
CA ALA A 122 3.13 6.52 -18.19
C ALA A 122 4.38 5.75 -18.68
N SER A 123 5.43 6.46 -19.10
CA SER A 123 6.69 5.84 -19.52
C SER A 123 7.45 5.17 -18.36
N LYS A 124 7.20 5.58 -17.11
CA LYS A 124 7.88 5.07 -15.90
C LYS A 124 7.12 3.94 -15.20
N SER A 125 5.79 3.98 -15.19
CA SER A 125 4.95 2.92 -14.62
C SER A 125 3.62 2.79 -15.36
N VAL A 126 3.11 1.57 -15.38
CA VAL A 126 1.86 1.20 -16.03
C VAL A 126 0.76 1.07 -14.98
N VAL A 127 -0.46 1.47 -15.33
CA VAL A 127 -1.64 1.31 -14.49
C VAL A 127 -2.14 -0.13 -14.58
N ALA A 128 -2.34 -0.77 -13.43
CA ALA A 128 -3.04 -2.05 -13.30
C ALA A 128 -4.54 -1.78 -13.18
N VAL A 129 -5.21 -1.80 -14.33
CA VAL A 129 -6.66 -1.54 -14.41
C VAL A 129 -7.39 -2.65 -13.66
N THR A 130 -7.94 -2.29 -12.50
CA THR A 130 -8.62 -3.22 -11.58
C THR A 130 -10.12 -2.90 -11.53
N GLY A 131 -10.54 -1.72 -11.98
CA GLY A 131 -11.94 -1.28 -11.93
C GLY A 131 -12.45 -1.03 -10.50
N ASN A 132 -11.55 -0.98 -9.52
CA ASN A 132 -11.90 -0.75 -8.13
C ASN A 132 -12.12 0.76 -7.89
N THR A 133 -13.37 1.16 -7.65
CA THR A 133 -13.74 2.56 -7.37
C THR A 133 -13.57 2.95 -5.91
N GLN A 134 -13.20 2.02 -5.03
CA GLN A 134 -13.01 2.28 -3.60
C GLN A 134 -11.65 2.92 -3.31
N VAL A 135 -10.69 2.81 -4.23
CA VAL A 135 -9.35 3.41 -4.13
C VAL A 135 -9.30 4.76 -4.83
N ALA A 136 -8.50 5.69 -4.32
CA ALA A 136 -8.36 7.04 -4.86
C ALA A 136 -7.73 7.06 -6.27
N SER A 137 -6.81 6.12 -6.52
CA SER A 137 -6.19 5.89 -7.82
C SER A 137 -5.95 4.40 -8.01
N GLU A 138 -6.14 3.94 -9.23
CA GLU A 138 -5.73 2.59 -9.61
C GLU A 138 -4.23 2.36 -9.34
N PRO A 139 -3.86 1.12 -8.96
CA PRO A 139 -2.48 0.80 -8.66
C PRO A 139 -1.61 0.90 -9.90
N ARG A 140 -0.34 1.23 -9.70
CA ARG A 140 0.65 1.28 -10.78
C ARG A 140 1.82 0.37 -10.46
N TYR A 141 2.44 -0.19 -11.47
CA TYR A 141 3.59 -1.07 -11.32
C TYR A 141 4.63 -0.83 -12.40
N TYR A 142 5.86 -1.26 -12.09
CA TYR A 142 6.92 -1.39 -13.05
C TYR A 142 7.77 -2.62 -12.75
N ILE A 143 8.32 -3.21 -13.81
CA ILE A 143 9.11 -4.43 -13.79
C ILE A 143 10.56 -4.04 -14.04
N THR A 144 11.45 -4.62 -13.25
CA THR A 144 12.88 -4.44 -13.35
C THR A 144 13.55 -5.78 -13.50
N TYR A 145 14.29 -5.97 -14.58
CA TYR A 145 15.16 -7.13 -14.75
C TYR A 145 16.42 -6.99 -13.86
N ILE A 146 16.81 -8.05 -13.16
CA ILE A 146 17.97 -8.00 -12.24
C ILE A 146 19.18 -8.75 -12.80
N SER A 147 19.03 -10.04 -13.11
CA SER A 147 20.14 -10.86 -13.58
C SER A 147 19.63 -12.14 -14.22
N ASN A 148 20.47 -12.74 -15.07
CA ASN A 148 20.34 -14.11 -15.53
C ASN A 148 21.09 -15.03 -14.57
N ILE A 149 20.51 -16.18 -14.26
CA ILE A 149 21.31 -17.32 -13.80
C ILE A 149 21.72 -18.05 -15.08
N PRO A 150 23.02 -18.09 -15.43
CA PRO A 150 23.46 -18.79 -16.64
C PRO A 150 23.04 -20.26 -16.58
N ASP A 151 22.49 -20.76 -17.68
CA ASP A 151 22.17 -22.18 -17.82
C ASP A 151 23.46 -23.00 -17.80
N ILE A 152 23.44 -24.11 -17.06
CA ILE A 152 24.54 -25.06 -17.07
C ILE A 152 24.34 -25.92 -18.32
N ALA A 153 25.07 -25.59 -19.38
CA ALA A 153 25.27 -26.45 -20.54
C ALA A 153 24.02 -26.83 -21.37
N GLY A 154 23.20 -25.86 -21.78
CA GLY A 154 22.32 -25.99 -22.95
C GLY A 154 21.11 -26.92 -22.79
N VAL A 155 20.60 -27.07 -21.57
CA VAL A 155 19.45 -27.95 -21.26
C VAL A 155 18.20 -27.17 -20.80
N ALA A 156 18.28 -25.87 -20.51
CA ALA A 156 17.10 -25.09 -20.14
C ALA A 156 17.16 -23.60 -20.54
N PRO A 157 16.03 -22.93 -20.81
CA PRO A 157 16.03 -21.49 -20.97
C PRO A 157 16.53 -20.80 -19.68
N PRO A 158 17.28 -19.68 -19.78
CA PRO A 158 17.87 -19.00 -18.63
C PRO A 158 16.81 -18.60 -17.60
N GLU A 159 17.11 -18.80 -16.31
CA GLU A 159 16.27 -18.29 -15.21
C GLU A 159 16.42 -16.79 -15.15
N LEU A 160 15.42 -16.07 -15.64
CA LEU A 160 15.41 -14.62 -15.56
C LEU A 160 14.81 -14.24 -14.21
N SER A 161 15.58 -13.51 -13.41
CA SER A 161 15.11 -12.92 -12.15
C SER A 161 14.60 -11.51 -12.39
N PHE A 162 13.32 -11.29 -12.10
CA PHE A 162 12.65 -10.01 -12.20
C PHE A 162 12.31 -9.49 -10.81
N MET A 163 12.27 -8.17 -10.67
CA MET A 163 11.74 -7.47 -9.52
C MET A 163 10.60 -6.58 -9.96
N ILE A 164 9.45 -6.81 -9.38
CA ILE A 164 8.24 -6.04 -9.64
C ILE A 164 8.09 -5.08 -8.47
N THR A 165 7.92 -3.80 -8.77
CA THR A 165 7.58 -2.80 -7.76
C THR A 165 6.22 -2.23 -8.11
N ALA A 166 5.29 -2.28 -7.16
CA ALA A 166 3.94 -1.76 -7.33
C ALA A 166 3.61 -0.76 -6.23
N ARG A 167 2.79 0.24 -6.57
CA ARG A 167 2.23 1.22 -5.64
C ARG A 167 0.72 1.14 -5.70
N GLY A 168 0.12 0.94 -4.54
CA GLY A 168 -1.31 1.07 -4.31
C GLY A 168 -1.63 2.34 -3.54
N THR A 169 -2.85 2.83 -3.72
CA THR A 169 -3.41 3.91 -2.92
C THR A 169 -4.65 3.43 -2.17
N GLY A 170 -4.88 4.00 -0.98
CA GLY A 170 -6.09 3.74 -0.21
C GLY A 170 -7.30 4.49 -0.79
N GLY A 171 -8.36 4.65 0.01
CA GLY A 171 -9.49 5.50 -0.33
C GLY A 171 -9.10 6.98 -0.47
N GLN A 172 -7.96 7.37 0.10
CA GLN A 172 -7.37 8.70 -0.05
C GLN A 172 -6.01 8.62 -0.78
N ASN A 173 -5.71 9.60 -1.65
CA ASN A 173 -4.42 9.66 -2.37
C ASN A 173 -3.18 9.81 -1.47
N ASN A 174 -3.37 10.23 -0.20
CA ASN A 174 -2.26 10.39 0.75
C ASN A 174 -1.82 9.07 1.40
N THR A 175 -2.69 8.05 1.36
CA THR A 175 -2.37 6.73 1.92
C THR A 175 -1.84 5.86 0.80
N GLN A 176 -0.55 5.53 0.89
CA GLN A 176 0.18 4.88 -0.19
C GLN A 176 1.00 3.74 0.37
N VAL A 177 0.97 2.61 -0.32
CA VAL A 177 1.77 1.44 0.01
C VAL A 177 2.55 1.05 -1.23
N ILE A 178 3.85 0.82 -1.05
CA ILE A 178 4.73 0.33 -2.11
C ILE A 178 5.16 -1.08 -1.74
N LEU A 179 4.88 -2.04 -2.61
CA LEU A 179 5.30 -3.41 -2.47
C LEU A 179 6.34 -3.75 -3.52
N ARG A 180 7.21 -4.71 -3.16
CA ARG A 180 8.24 -5.23 -4.04
C ARG A 180 8.27 -6.74 -3.94
N SER A 181 8.18 -7.39 -5.08
CA SER A 181 8.26 -8.85 -5.21
C SER A 181 9.40 -9.23 -6.16
N TYR A 182 10.02 -10.38 -5.91
CA TYR A 182 10.98 -10.99 -6.82
C TYR A 182 10.32 -12.18 -7.49
N TYR A 183 10.35 -12.22 -8.82
CA TYR A 183 9.75 -13.25 -9.63
C TYR A 183 10.84 -13.95 -10.44
N GLY A 184 11.02 -15.25 -10.21
CA GLY A 184 11.96 -16.10 -10.95
C GLY A 184 11.22 -16.82 -12.07
N GLY A 185 11.59 -16.55 -13.32
CA GLY A 185 11.04 -17.26 -14.47
C GLY A 185 11.69 -18.62 -14.64
N LYS A 186 11.18 -19.65 -13.93
CA LYS A 186 11.32 -21.07 -14.33
C LYS A 186 10.02 -21.82 -14.06
N THR A 187 9.53 -22.48 -15.12
CA THR A 187 8.59 -23.62 -15.16
C THR A 187 7.60 -23.74 -14.01
N LYS A 188 6.31 -23.52 -14.32
CA LYS A 188 5.12 -24.07 -13.63
C LYS A 188 5.33 -24.40 -12.15
N PHE A 189 4.80 -23.54 -11.28
CA PHE A 189 4.24 -24.02 -10.01
C PHE A 189 3.14 -25.04 -10.35
N GLN A 190 3.48 -26.33 -10.36
CA GLN A 190 2.49 -27.37 -10.12
C GLN A 190 2.30 -27.48 -8.60
N PRO A 191 1.05 -27.67 -8.15
CA PRO A 191 0.66 -27.59 -6.74
C PRO A 191 1.39 -28.59 -5.84
#